data_AF-A0A1F9UH78-F1
#
_entry.id   AF-A0A1F9UH78-F1
#
_cell.length_a   1.000
_cell.length_b   1.000
_cell.length_c   1.000
_cell.angle_alpha   90.00
_cell.angle_beta   90.00
_cell.angle_gamma   90.00
#
_symmetry.space_group_name_H-M   'P 1'
#
loop_
_entity.id
_entity.type
_entity.pdbx_description
1 polymer ?
#
loop_
_entity_poly.entity_id
_entity_poly.type
_entity_poly.pdbx_seq_one_letter_code
_entity_poly.pdbx_strand_id
1 'polypeptide(L)' 'MRQSQASVYRMKPDSYLVDKHGKPQAVILSIIDYRNMMRHLEDLEDEVTLKRAVRTSRRTISHDDLVSQLKSHKLL' A
#
# COMPACT_ATOMS: atom_id res chain seq x y z
N MET A 1 -14.03 -6.70 -19.53
CA MET A 1 -12.88 -5.79 -19.30
C MET A 1 -13.36 -4.64 -18.41
N ARG A 2 -13.08 -4.67 -17.10
CA ARG A 2 -13.43 -3.55 -16.21
C ARG A 2 -12.31 -2.52 -16.32
N GLN A 3 -12.64 -1.34 -16.84
CA GLN A 3 -11.75 -0.19 -16.85
C GLN A 3 -11.48 0.20 -15.39
N SER A 4 -10.26 -0.02 -14.91
CA SER A 4 -9.78 0.60 -13.68
C SER A 4 -9.55 2.08 -13.99
N GLN A 5 -10.59 2.90 -13.84
CA GLN A 5 -10.38 4.34 -13.69
C GLN A 5 -9.64 4.52 -12.36
N ALA A 6 -8.31 4.58 -12.42
CA ALA A 6 -7.55 5.23 -11.37
C ALA A 6 -7.98 6.70 -11.42
N SER A 7 -8.94 7.05 -10.56
CA SER A 7 -9.35 8.43 -10.33
C SER A 7 -8.08 9.18 -9.95
N VAL A 8 -7.51 9.94 -10.88
CA VAL A 8 -6.35 10.78 -10.57
C VAL A 8 -6.84 11.83 -9.57
N TYR A 9 -6.56 11.60 -8.29
CA TYR A 9 -7.01 12.48 -7.23
C TYR A 9 -6.25 13.80 -7.36
N ARG A 10 -6.90 14.80 -7.98
CA ARG A 10 -6.31 16.11 -8.24
C ARG A 10 -6.64 17.04 -7.08
N MET A 11 -5.74 17.09 -6.10
CA MET A 11 -5.83 18.07 -5.01
C MET A 11 -5.41 19.45 -5.48
N LYS A 12 -6.09 20.48 -4.98
CA LYS A 12 -5.70 21.87 -5.17
C LYS A 12 -5.33 22.43 -3.80
N PRO A 13 -4.04 22.68 -3.52
CA PRO A 13 -3.65 23.19 -2.21
C PRO A 13 -4.17 24.62 -2.02
N ASP A 14 -4.57 24.95 -0.80
CA ASP A 14 -5.10 26.27 -0.45
C ASP A 14 -3.97 27.31 -0.43
N SER A 15 -2.80 26.91 0.08
CA SER A 15 -1.59 27.75 0.08
C SER A 15 -0.32 26.91 0.22
N TYR A 16 0.84 27.54 0.02
CA TYR A 16 2.15 26.93 0.16
C TYR A 16 2.95 27.64 1.24
N LEU A 17 3.71 26.87 2.02
CA LEU A 17 4.75 27.41 2.86
C LEU A 17 6.03 27.48 2.04
N VAL A 18 6.58 28.68 1.88
CA VAL A 18 7.80 28.94 1.10
C VAL A 18 8.95 29.32 2.02
N ASP A 19 10.17 28.96 1.62
CA ASP A 19 11.38 29.39 2.32
C ASP A 19 11.72 30.87 2.06
N LYS A 20 12.79 31.36 2.69
CA LYS A 20 13.30 32.73 2.49
C LYS A 20 13.75 33.04 1.05
N HIS A 21 13.86 32.03 0.20
CA HIS A 21 14.23 32.13 -1.21
C HIS A 21 13.01 31.93 -2.14
N GLY A 22 11.80 31.81 -1.59
CA GLY A 22 10.57 31.60 -2.35
C GLY A 22 10.35 30.17 -2.85
N LYS A 23 11.12 29.18 -2.37
CA LYS A 23 10.94 27.76 -2.74
C LYS A 23 9.86 27.12 -1.86
N PRO A 24 8.84 26.45 -2.43
CA PRO A 24 7.85 25.72 -1.65
C PRO A 24 8.48 24.58 -0.84
N GLN A 25 8.20 24.52 0.46
CA GLN A 25 8.64 23.47 1.37
C GLN A 25 7.48 22.60 1.87
N ALA A 26 6.28 23.17 1.97
CA ALA A 26 5.08 22.43 2.37
C ALA A 26 3.82 22.99 1.69
N VAL A 27 2.75 22.19 1.71
CA VAL A 27 1.42 22.59 1.28
C VAL A 27 0.49 22.69 2.48
N ILE A 28 -0.38 23.68 2.47
CA ILE A 28 -1.49 23.78 3.41
C ILE A 28 -2.73 23.26 2.68
N LEU A 29 -3.39 22.30 3.32
CA LEU A 29 -4.59 21.67 2.82
C LEU A 29 -5.75 21.94 3.78
N SER A 30 -6.95 22.03 3.24
CA SER A 30 -8.15 21.90 4.03
C SER A 30 -8.15 20.56 4.77
N ILE A 31 -8.75 20.51 5.95
CA ILE A 31 -8.82 19.26 6.72
C ILE A 31 -9.55 18.14 5.96
N ILE A 32 -10.49 18.51 5.08
CA ILE A 32 -11.24 17.58 4.23
C ILE A 32 -10.30 16.96 3.20
N ASP A 33 -9.53 17.79 2.51
CA ASP A 33 -8.59 17.35 1.48
C ASP A 33 -7.48 16.49 2.09
N TYR A 34 -6.92 16.90 3.24
CA TYR A 34 -5.96 16.08 3.98
C TYR A 34 -6.51 14.68 4.30
N ARG A 35 -7.74 14.59 4.83
CA ARG A 35 -8.37 13.30 5.14
C ARG A 35 -8.60 12.43 3.91
N ASN A 36 -9.00 13.04 2.79
CA ASN A 36 -9.20 12.31 1.54
C ASN A 36 -7.89 11.79 0.98
N MET A 37 -6.81 12.58 1.05
CA MET A 37 -5.46 12.15 0.68
C MET A 37 -5.01 10.96 1.51
N MET A 38 -5.16 11.05 2.83
CA MET A 38 -4.76 9.98 3.74
C MET A 38 -5.52 8.68 3.45
N ARG A 39 -6.84 8.75 3.26
CA ARG A 39 -7.64 7.57 2.88
C ARG A 39 -7.15 6.94 1.59
N HIS A 40 -6.83 7.75 0.59
CA HIS A 40 -6.35 7.23 -0.69
C HIS A 40 -4.97 6.55 -0.56
N LEU A 41 -4.09 7.09 0.30
CA LEU A 41 -2.81 6.45 0.59
C LEU A 41 -2.99 5.10 1.30
N GLU A 42 -3.89 5.03 2.29
CA GLU A 42 -4.24 3.78 2.99
C GLU A 42 -4.76 2.71 2.01
N ASP A 43 -5.67 3.08 1.10
CA ASP A 43 -6.20 2.17 0.07
C ASP A 43 -5.07 1.59 -0.81
N LEU A 44 -4.09 2.41 -1.19
CA LEU A 44 -2.95 1.99 -1.99
C LEU A 44 -1.98 1.09 -1.20
N GLU A 45 -1.73 1.40 0.06
CA GLU A 45 -0.91 0.58 0.95
C GLU A 45 -1.52 -0.80 1.18
N ASP A 46 -2.85 -0.85 1.36
CA ASP A 46 -3.61 -2.11 1.46
C ASP A 46 -3.54 -2.91 0.18
N GLU A 47 -3.68 -2.28 -0.99
CA GLU A 47 -3.56 -2.96 -2.29
C GLU A 47 -2.16 -3.57 -2.46
N VAL A 48 -1.10 -2.82 -2.11
CA VAL A 48 0.28 -3.31 -2.15
C VAL A 48 0.48 -4.48 -1.18
N THR A 49 -0.08 -4.38 0.03
CA THR A 49 -0.02 -5.42 1.05
C THR A 49 -0.73 -6.68 0.59
N LEU A 50 -1.91 -6.57 -0.02
CA LEU A 50 -2.65 -7.70 -0.58
C LEU A 50 -1.89 -8.35 -1.72
N LYS A 51 -1.32 -7.56 -2.66
CA LYS A 51 -0.46 -8.09 -3.73
C LYS A 51 0.76 -8.81 -3.19
N ARG A 52 1.37 -8.28 -2.12
CA ARG A 52 2.48 -8.95 -1.44
C ARG A 52 2.01 -10.25 -0.80
N ALA A 53 0.89 -10.25 -0.10
CA ALA A 53 0.30 -11.44 0.51
C ALA A 53 0.01 -12.54 -0.53
N VAL A 54 -0.50 -12.19 -1.72
CA VAL A 54 -0.69 -13.16 -2.82
C VAL A 54 0.63 -13.71 -3.37
N ARG A 55 1.70 -12.89 -3.40
CA ARG A 55 3.04 -13.34 -3.83
C ARG A 55 3.73 -14.18 -2.77
N THR A 56 3.50 -13.88 -1.50
CA THR A 56 4.17 -14.51 -0.35
C THR A 56 3.34 -15.60 0.30
N SER A 57 2.07 -15.77 -0.08
CA SER A 57 1.27 -16.94 0.26
C SER A 57 1.92 -18.13 -0.43
N ARG A 58 2.91 -18.70 0.26
CA ARG A 58 3.40 -20.02 -0.05
C ARG A 58 2.18 -20.93 -0.05
N ARG A 59 2.13 -21.81 -1.06
CA ARG A 59 1.14 -22.89 -1.13
C ARG A 59 0.96 -23.47 0.26
N THR A 60 -0.26 -23.47 0.77
CA THR A 60 -0.60 -24.26 1.95
C THR A 60 -0.29 -25.71 1.59
N ILE A 61 0.65 -26.32 2.30
CA ILE A 61 0.91 -27.75 2.20
C ILE A 61 0.05 -28.47 3.23
N SER A 62 -0.41 -29.67 2.91
CA SER A 62 -1.13 -30.47 3.90
C SER A 62 -0.20 -30.80 5.08
N HIS A 63 -0.79 -31.10 6.24
CA HIS A 63 0.00 -31.57 7.38
C HIS A 63 0.84 -32.81 7.03
N ASP A 64 0.29 -33.71 6.21
CA ASP A 64 0.98 -34.93 5.80
C ASP A 64 2.17 -34.64 4.86
N ASP A 65 2.03 -33.66 3.98
CA ASP A 65 3.14 -33.18 3.13
C ASP A 65 4.24 -32.53 3.97
N LEU A 66 3.87 -31.76 5.00
CA LEU A 66 4.81 -31.15 5.94
C LEU A 66 5.57 -32.23 6.73
N VAL A 67 4.87 -33.22 7.30
CA VAL A 67 5.49 -34.32 8.05
C VAL A 67 6.41 -35.15 7.15
N SER A 68 6.02 -35.40 5.90
CA SER A 68 6.84 -36.12 4.93
C SER A 68 8.12 -35.37 4.59
N GLN A 69 8.06 -34.05 4.41
CA GLN A 69 9.24 -33.22 4.18
C GLN A 69 10.16 -33.18 5.40
N LEU A 70 9.61 -33.10 6.62
CA LEU A 70 10.44 -33.03 7.82
C LEU A 70 11.19 -34.35 8.08
N LYS A 71 10.55 -35.50 7.82
CA LYS A 71 11.20 -36.83 7.85
C LYS A 71 12.30 -36.95 6.80
N SER A 72 12.07 -36.48 5.57
CA SER A 72 13.07 -36.56 4.50
C SER A 72 14.31 -35.70 4.79
N HIS A 73 14.12 -34.59 5.50
CA HIS A 73 15.20 -33.71 5.95
C HIS A 73 15.80 -34.09 7.32
N LYS A 74 15.38 -35.19 7.94
CA LYS A 74 15.82 -35.66 9.28
C LYS A 74 15.61 -34.64 10.40
N LEU A 75 14.58 -33.80 10.27
CA LEU A 75 14.17 -32.82 11.27
C LEU A 75 13.05 -33.36 12.17
N LEU A 76 12.55 -34.56 11.86
CA LEU A 76 11.57 -35.37 12.58
C LEU A 76 11.91 -36.85 12.43
#